data_AF-A0A3D1U1C7-F1
#
_entry.id   AF-A0A3D1U1C7-F1
#
_cell.length_a   1.000
_cell.length_b   1.000
_cell.length_c   1.000
_cell.angle_alpha   90.00
_cell.angle_beta   90.00
_cell.angle_gamma   90.00
#
_symmetry.space_group_name_H-M   'P 1'
#
loop_
_entity.id
_entity.type
_entity.pdbx_description
1 polymer ?
#
loop_
_entity_poly.entity_id
_entity_poly.type
_entity_poly.pdbx_seq_one_letter_code
_entity_poly.pdbx_strand_id
1 'polypeptide(L)'
;MTKHGKEDAWLLGLALGAAIVGSLSTKTGWRLFAWAAVLSVDLYLLAVLVFAALQADDKEFRKNNSWVTRWFPRRTAGVFVMFLLFVASVTGFGGLYVGSDVFPKSTSSLDSLYYSVLILGFSDFSPRAGYGQVVVLCQLMSGIVLLIGAFPLLISRLSTFGSPDIQQVVALPNALR
;
A
#
# COMPACT_ATOMS: atom_id res chain seq x y z
N MET A 1 -7.82 -20.07 16.69
CA MET A 1 -7.37 -18.83 16.02
C MET A 1 -6.38 -18.12 16.96
N THR A 2 -5.09 -18.10 16.63
CA THR A 2 -4.04 -17.49 17.47
C THR A 2 -4.18 -15.96 17.47
N LYS A 3 -3.78 -15.28 18.57
CA LYS A 3 -3.90 -13.82 18.75
C LYS A 3 -3.40 -13.02 17.54
N HIS A 4 -2.31 -13.47 16.93
CA HIS A 4 -1.72 -12.86 15.74
C HIS A 4 -2.52 -13.04 14.44
N GLY A 5 -3.27 -14.14 14.28
CA GLY A 5 -4.12 -14.32 13.11
C GLY A 5 -5.31 -13.35 13.08
N LYS A 6 -5.76 -12.86 14.25
CA LYS A 6 -6.81 -11.84 14.34
C LYS A 6 -6.31 -10.46 13.90
N GLU A 7 -5.03 -10.16 14.13
CA GLU A 7 -4.40 -8.87 13.79
C GLU A 7 -4.18 -8.75 12.28
N ASP A 8 -3.71 -9.83 11.63
CA ASP A 8 -3.60 -9.88 10.17
C ASP A 8 -4.97 -9.79 9.49
N ALA A 9 -5.97 -10.51 10.01
CA ALA A 9 -7.34 -10.46 9.49
C ALA A 9 -7.96 -9.06 9.62
N TRP A 10 -7.62 -8.33 10.68
CA TRP A 10 -8.05 -6.95 10.87
C TRP A 10 -7.43 -6.01 9.83
N LEU A 11 -6.12 -6.11 9.59
CA LEU A 11 -5.44 -5.29 8.57
C LEU A 11 -5.93 -5.60 7.16
N LEU A 12 -6.14 -6.88 6.85
CA LEU A 12 -6.75 -7.30 5.58
C LEU A 12 -8.17 -6.79 5.45
N GLY A 13 -8.97 -6.83 6.53
CA GLY A 13 -10.31 -6.28 6.56
C GLY A 13 -10.34 -4.77 6.32
N LEU A 14 -9.43 -4.02 6.92
CA LEU A 14 -9.28 -2.58 6.67
C LEU A 14 -8.88 -2.28 5.23
N ALA A 15 -7.87 -2.97 4.70
CA ALA A 15 -7.43 -2.78 3.32
C ALA A 15 -8.52 -3.17 2.30
N LEU A 16 -9.26 -4.26 2.58
CA LEU A 16 -10.41 -4.67 1.78
C LEU A 16 -11.54 -3.64 1.86
N GLY A 17 -11.82 -3.10 3.05
CA GLY A 17 -12.80 -2.04 3.26
C GLY A 17 -12.44 -0.79 2.44
N ALA A 18 -11.18 -0.35 2.48
CA ALA A 18 -10.70 0.76 1.67
C ALA A 18 -10.86 0.49 0.16
N ALA A 19 -10.54 -0.72 -0.30
CA ALA A 19 -10.72 -1.13 -1.70
C ALA A 19 -12.20 -1.17 -2.11
N ILE A 20 -13.10 -1.62 -1.23
CA ILE A 20 -14.55 -1.62 -1.47
C ILE A 20 -15.08 -0.18 -1.54
N VAL A 21 -14.66 0.69 -0.63
CA VAL A 21 -15.06 2.11 -0.63
C VAL A 21 -14.56 2.81 -1.90
N GLY A 22 -13.32 2.57 -2.31
CA GLY A 22 -12.78 3.08 -3.59
C GLY A 22 -13.58 2.56 -4.80
N SER A 23 -13.89 1.26 -4.82
CA SER A 23 -14.68 0.62 -5.90
C SER A 23 -16.14 1.07 -5.94
N LEU A 24 -16.74 1.42 -4.80
CA LEU A 24 -18.08 2.01 -4.74
C LEU A 24 -18.05 3.45 -5.22
N SER A 25 -16.99 4.20 -4.89
CA SER A 25 -16.84 5.58 -5.33
C SER A 25 -16.79 5.71 -6.86
N THR A 26 -16.20 4.75 -7.58
CA THR A 26 -16.17 4.76 -9.06
C THR A 26 -17.53 4.53 -9.70
N LYS A 27 -18.48 3.92 -8.96
CA LYS A 27 -19.84 3.67 -9.44
C LYS A 27 -20.79 4.82 -9.09
N THR A 28 -20.62 5.44 -7.93
CA THR A 28 -21.54 6.48 -7.43
C THR A 28 -21.08 7.90 -7.75
N GLY A 29 -19.79 8.10 -8.10
CA GLY A 29 -19.23 9.43 -8.40
C GLY A 29 -19.09 10.34 -7.16
N TRP A 30 -19.21 9.78 -5.96
CA TRP A 30 -19.14 10.53 -4.72
C TRP A 30 -17.70 10.84 -4.31
N ARG A 31 -17.23 12.04 -4.71
CA ARG A 31 -15.85 12.50 -4.55
C ARG A 31 -15.31 12.44 -3.13
N LEU A 32 -16.16 12.65 -2.12
CA LEU A 32 -15.76 12.59 -0.71
C LEU A 32 -15.30 11.19 -0.30
N PHE A 33 -15.95 10.13 -0.80
CA PHE A 33 -15.56 8.75 -0.49
C PHE A 33 -14.26 8.36 -1.18
N ALA A 34 -14.05 8.79 -2.42
CA ALA A 34 -12.78 8.62 -3.10
C ALA A 34 -11.62 9.31 -2.36
N TRP A 35 -11.78 10.57 -1.95
CA TRP A 35 -10.76 11.28 -1.16
C TRP A 35 -10.52 10.60 0.19
N ALA A 36 -11.57 10.19 0.89
CA ALA A 36 -11.44 9.46 2.15
C ALA A 36 -10.68 8.14 1.97
N ALA A 37 -10.96 7.39 0.91
CA ALA A 37 -10.25 6.15 0.59
C ALA A 37 -8.75 6.41 0.33
N VAL A 38 -8.42 7.37 -0.54
CA VAL A 38 -7.02 7.72 -0.86
C VAL A 38 -6.28 8.21 0.38
N LEU A 39 -6.85 9.16 1.13
CA LEU A 39 -6.22 9.69 2.34
C LEU A 39 -6.03 8.62 3.41
N SER A 40 -6.96 7.66 3.52
CA SER A 40 -6.81 6.56 4.46
C SER A 40 -5.63 5.64 4.10
N VAL A 41 -5.41 5.39 2.80
CA VAL A 41 -4.28 4.60 2.30
C VAL A 41 -2.96 5.33 2.55
N ASP A 42 -2.88 6.60 2.18
CA ASP A 42 -1.66 7.40 2.35
C ASP A 42 -1.30 7.57 3.83
N LEU A 43 -2.29 7.85 4.68
CA LEU A 43 -2.08 7.99 6.13
C LEU A 43 -1.61 6.67 6.76
N TYR A 44 -2.17 5.54 6.33
CA TYR A 44 -1.71 4.22 6.78
C TYR A 44 -0.24 3.98 6.40
N LEU A 45 0.13 4.26 5.15
CA LEU A 45 1.50 4.07 4.67
C LEU A 45 2.49 4.99 5.39
N LEU A 46 2.15 6.26 5.57
CA LEU A 46 2.95 7.22 6.33
C LEU A 46 3.13 6.78 7.78
N ALA A 47 2.06 6.32 8.44
CA ALA A 47 2.14 5.82 9.82
C ALA A 47 3.08 4.60 9.90
N VAL A 48 2.95 3.65 8.98
CA VAL A 48 3.84 2.47 8.93
C VAL A 48 5.30 2.87 8.69
N LEU A 49 5.55 3.84 7.81
CA LEU A 49 6.89 4.37 7.54
C LEU A 49 7.50 5.05 8.76
N VAL A 50 6.75 5.92 9.43
CA VAL A 50 7.20 6.61 10.65
C VAL A 50 7.50 5.60 11.75
N PHE A 51 6.62 4.61 11.96
CA PHE A 51 6.87 3.56 12.94
C PHE A 51 8.07 2.68 12.58
N ALA A 52 8.30 2.43 11.28
CA ALA A 52 9.48 1.69 10.83
C ALA A 52 10.77 2.47 11.07
N ALA A 53 10.77 3.79 10.83
CA ALA A 53 11.91 4.67 11.09
C ALA A 53 12.22 4.74 12.60
N LEU A 54 11.21 4.99 13.44
CA LEU A 54 11.39 5.03 14.90
C LEU A 54 11.92 3.71 15.46
N GLN A 55 11.47 2.58 14.92
CA GLN A 55 11.97 1.26 15.31
C GLN A 55 13.41 1.01 14.84
N ALA A 56 13.82 1.59 13.72
CA ALA A 56 15.19 1.47 13.23
C ALA A 56 16.17 2.28 14.09
N ASP A 57 15.75 3.46 14.55
CA ASP A 57 16.57 4.36 15.37
C ASP A 57 16.67 3.89 16.83
N ASP A 58 15.57 3.38 17.42
CA ASP A 58 15.53 2.96 18.81
C ASP A 58 15.04 1.50 18.98
N LYS A 59 15.98 0.62 19.35
CA LYS A 59 15.69 -0.80 19.61
C LYS A 59 14.86 -1.01 20.88
N GLU A 60 14.89 -0.09 21.84
CA GLU A 60 14.09 -0.14 23.06
C GLU A 60 12.64 0.30 22.82
N PHE A 61 12.39 1.16 21.83
CA PHE A 61 11.05 1.58 21.42
C PHE A 61 10.13 0.37 21.11
N ARG A 62 10.67 -0.65 20.45
CA ARG A 62 9.94 -1.91 20.18
C ARG A 62 9.56 -2.66 21.46
N LYS A 63 10.45 -2.66 22.45
CA LYS A 63 10.27 -3.38 23.72
C LYS A 63 9.25 -2.66 24.60
N ASN A 64 9.26 -1.33 24.58
CA ASN A 64 8.33 -0.51 25.35
C ASN A 64 6.92 -0.47 24.72
N ASN A 65 6.83 -0.47 23.37
CA ASN A 65 5.58 -0.27 22.64
C ASN A 65 5.17 -1.50 21.81
N SER A 66 4.77 -2.58 22.48
CA SER A 66 4.33 -3.83 21.82
C SER A 66 3.12 -3.66 20.88
N TRP A 67 2.29 -2.63 21.07
CA TRP A 67 1.15 -2.33 20.19
C TRP A 67 1.58 -1.93 18.77
N VAL A 68 2.80 -1.39 18.58
CA VAL A 68 3.30 -0.99 17.26
C VAL A 68 3.44 -2.18 16.31
N THR A 69 3.77 -3.36 16.84
CA THR A 69 3.84 -4.59 16.01
C THR A 69 2.50 -5.00 15.41
N ARG A 70 1.38 -4.50 15.92
CA ARG A 70 0.03 -4.77 15.38
C ARG A 70 -0.21 -4.07 14.03
N TRP A 71 0.56 -3.02 13.72
CA TRP A 71 0.43 -2.26 12.47
C TRP A 71 1.24 -2.84 11.31
N PHE A 72 2.19 -3.74 11.61
CA PHE A 72 3.03 -4.40 10.62
C PHE A 72 2.43 -5.75 10.21
N PRO A 73 2.01 -5.92 8.94
CA PRO A 73 1.45 -7.19 8.49
C PRO A 73 2.51 -8.30 8.43
N ARG A 74 2.09 -9.55 8.68
CA ARG A 74 2.96 -10.73 8.59
C ARG A 74 3.37 -11.06 7.15
N ARG A 75 4.35 -11.95 7.00
CA ARG A 75 5.10 -12.21 5.75
C ARG A 75 4.23 -12.39 4.49
N THR A 76 3.18 -13.20 4.56
CA THR A 76 2.25 -13.41 3.42
C THR A 76 1.16 -12.34 3.37
N ALA A 77 0.58 -11.99 4.52
CA ALA A 77 -0.47 -10.98 4.63
C ALA A 77 -0.01 -9.61 4.12
N GLY A 78 1.26 -9.24 4.29
CA GLY A 78 1.82 -7.97 3.84
C GLY A 78 1.78 -7.80 2.32
N VAL A 79 2.06 -8.86 1.56
CA VAL A 79 1.95 -8.82 0.09
C VAL A 79 0.51 -8.55 -0.34
N PHE A 80 -0.45 -9.24 0.30
CA PHE A 80 -1.87 -9.03 0.04
C PHE A 80 -2.36 -7.65 0.47
N VAL A 81 -1.94 -7.16 1.64
CA VAL A 81 -2.25 -5.81 2.11
C VAL A 81 -1.70 -4.77 1.13
N MET A 82 -0.45 -4.90 0.69
CA MET A 82 0.13 -3.98 -0.29
C MET A 82 -0.63 -3.99 -1.62
N PHE A 83 -0.99 -5.18 -2.12
CA PHE A 83 -1.80 -5.30 -3.32
C PHE A 83 -3.18 -4.66 -3.15
N LEU A 84 -3.85 -4.87 -2.01
CA LEU A 84 -5.14 -4.25 -1.70
C LEU A 84 -5.05 -2.74 -1.57
N LEU A 85 -3.99 -2.20 -0.96
CA LEU A 85 -3.75 -0.76 -0.86
C LEU A 85 -3.51 -0.13 -2.24
N PHE A 86 -2.78 -0.83 -3.13
CA PHE A 86 -2.63 -0.42 -4.51
C PHE A 86 -3.98 -0.36 -5.24
N VAL A 87 -4.78 -1.43 -5.14
CA VAL A 87 -6.13 -1.45 -5.73
C VAL A 87 -7.02 -0.35 -5.13
N ALA A 88 -6.94 -0.09 -3.82
CA ALA A 88 -7.69 0.97 -3.16
C ALA A 88 -7.27 2.37 -3.64
N SER A 89 -5.97 2.61 -3.84
CA SER A 89 -5.47 3.88 -4.37
C SER A 89 -5.93 4.10 -5.82
N VAL A 90 -5.75 3.10 -6.69
CA VAL A 90 -6.17 3.16 -8.10
C VAL A 90 -7.68 3.34 -8.23
N THR A 91 -8.47 2.60 -7.46
CA THR A 91 -9.94 2.74 -7.49
C THR A 91 -10.40 4.05 -6.87
N GLY A 92 -9.73 4.55 -5.82
CA GLY A 92 -9.98 5.85 -5.23
C GLY A 92 -9.79 6.99 -6.23
N PHE A 93 -8.62 7.07 -6.89
CA PHE A 93 -8.36 8.09 -7.91
C PHE A 93 -9.23 7.92 -9.16
N GLY A 94 -9.48 6.67 -9.60
CA GLY A 94 -10.47 6.40 -10.65
C GLY A 94 -11.85 6.97 -10.30
N GLY A 95 -12.29 6.86 -9.04
CA GLY A 95 -13.53 7.46 -8.55
C GLY A 95 -13.54 8.99 -8.57
N LEU A 96 -12.37 9.64 -8.45
CA LEU A 96 -12.25 11.09 -8.63
C LEU A 96 -12.33 11.51 -10.10
N TYR A 97 -12.04 10.60 -11.04
CA TYR A 97 -12.12 10.83 -12.49
C TYR A 97 -13.51 10.54 -13.07
N VAL A 98 -14.30 9.67 -12.44
CA VAL A 98 -15.69 9.44 -12.83
C VAL A 98 -16.55 10.65 -12.47
N GLY A 99 -17.26 11.19 -13.46
CA GLY A 99 -18.16 12.33 -13.25
C GLY A 99 -17.43 13.64 -12.93
N SER A 100 -16.15 13.74 -13.28
CA SER A 100 -15.39 14.98 -13.24
C SER A 100 -14.78 15.28 -14.61
N ASP A 101 -14.75 16.57 -14.95
CA ASP A 101 -14.14 17.09 -16.17
C ASP A 101 -12.59 17.09 -16.08
N VAL A 102 -12.00 16.06 -15.48
CA VAL A 102 -10.53 15.96 -15.32
C VAL A 102 -9.87 15.67 -16.67
N PHE A 103 -10.50 14.81 -17.49
CA PHE A 103 -10.03 14.51 -18.84
C PHE A 103 -10.97 15.09 -19.90
N PRO A 104 -10.44 15.49 -21.07
CA PRO A 104 -11.24 16.13 -22.11
C PRO A 104 -12.31 15.23 -22.73
N LYS A 105 -12.17 13.90 -22.65
CA LYS A 105 -13.10 12.91 -23.20
C LYS A 105 -13.99 12.36 -22.08
N SER A 106 -15.28 12.16 -22.37
CA SER A 106 -16.21 11.56 -21.42
C SER A 106 -15.73 10.17 -20.99
N THR A 107 -15.33 10.05 -19.74
CA THR A 107 -14.74 8.83 -19.17
C THR A 107 -15.82 7.87 -18.70
N SER A 108 -15.89 6.68 -19.30
CA SER A 108 -16.62 5.56 -18.68
C SER A 108 -15.94 5.16 -17.37
N SER A 109 -16.66 4.50 -16.46
CA SER A 109 -16.09 4.04 -15.18
C SER A 109 -14.86 3.13 -15.39
N LEU A 110 -14.83 2.32 -16.45
CA LEU A 110 -13.67 1.49 -16.77
C LEU A 110 -12.50 2.31 -17.33
N ASP A 111 -12.77 3.32 -18.16
CA ASP A 111 -11.74 4.21 -18.71
C ASP A 111 -11.08 5.03 -17.59
N SER A 112 -11.86 5.43 -16.58
CA SER A 112 -11.36 6.17 -15.42
C SER A 112 -10.36 5.36 -14.59
N LEU A 113 -10.61 4.05 -14.43
CA LEU A 113 -9.70 3.13 -13.75
C LEU A 113 -8.45 2.90 -14.59
N TYR A 114 -8.61 2.75 -15.90
CA TYR A 114 -7.51 2.62 -16.84
C TYR A 114 -6.58 3.85 -16.79
N TYR A 115 -7.13 5.06 -16.80
CA TYR A 115 -6.35 6.29 -16.63
C TYR A 115 -5.67 6.35 -15.28
N SER A 116 -6.36 5.94 -14.21
CA SER A 116 -5.74 5.90 -12.88
C SER A 116 -4.54 4.95 -12.83
N VAL A 117 -4.60 3.77 -13.45
CA VAL A 117 -3.42 2.89 -13.51
C VAL A 117 -2.32 3.52 -14.35
N LEU A 118 -2.67 4.06 -15.53
CA LEU A 118 -1.67 4.57 -16.45
C LEU A 118 -0.93 5.79 -15.88
N ILE A 119 -1.61 6.75 -15.24
CA ILE A 119 -0.96 7.94 -14.68
C ILE A 119 0.19 7.61 -13.72
N LEU A 120 0.14 6.46 -13.03
CA LEU A 120 1.20 6.01 -12.14
C LEU A 120 2.44 5.46 -12.88
N GLY A 121 2.32 5.05 -14.15
CA GLY A 121 3.40 4.44 -14.92
C GLY A 121 3.75 5.13 -16.25
N PHE A 122 2.81 5.87 -16.85
CA PHE A 122 2.85 6.46 -18.19
C PHE A 122 1.96 7.71 -18.24
N SER A 123 2.48 8.85 -18.72
CA SER A 123 1.77 10.13 -18.69
C SER A 123 1.34 10.65 -20.06
N ASP A 124 0.75 9.80 -20.90
CA ASP A 124 0.26 10.24 -22.23
C ASP A 124 -1.06 11.04 -22.16
N PHE A 125 -1.65 11.19 -20.98
CA PHE A 125 -2.89 11.94 -20.78
C PHE A 125 -2.62 13.31 -20.16
N SER A 126 -3.11 14.36 -20.82
CA SER A 126 -3.08 15.73 -20.29
C SER A 126 -4.38 16.05 -19.54
N PRO A 127 -4.34 16.26 -18.21
CA PRO A 127 -5.51 16.69 -17.47
C PRO A 127 -5.91 18.12 -17.83
N ARG A 128 -7.20 18.46 -17.69
CA ARG A 128 -7.66 19.85 -17.82
C ARG A 128 -7.06 20.73 -16.73
N ALA A 129 -6.79 21.99 -17.10
CA ALA A 129 -6.23 22.98 -16.18
C ALA A 129 -7.12 23.19 -14.94
N GLY A 130 -6.50 23.41 -13.79
CA GLY A 130 -7.20 23.59 -12.51
C GLY A 130 -7.37 22.28 -11.75
N TYR A 131 -8.61 21.85 -11.51
CA TYR A 131 -8.90 20.69 -10.64
C TYR A 131 -8.23 19.40 -11.12
N GLY A 132 -8.22 19.14 -12.44
CA GLY A 132 -7.63 17.92 -12.99
C GLY A 132 -6.13 17.80 -12.72
N GLN A 133 -5.39 18.89 -12.87
CA GLN A 133 -3.95 18.92 -12.58
C GLN A 133 -3.66 18.63 -11.10
N VAL A 134 -4.47 19.18 -10.19
CA VAL A 134 -4.31 18.94 -8.75
C VAL A 134 -4.55 17.47 -8.41
N VAL A 135 -5.60 16.85 -8.96
CA VAL A 135 -5.88 15.43 -8.70
C VAL A 135 -4.77 14.54 -9.22
N VAL A 136 -4.27 14.79 -10.43
CA VAL A 136 -3.14 14.03 -11.00
C VAL A 136 -1.87 14.22 -10.18
N LEU A 137 -1.59 15.44 -9.71
CA LEU A 137 -0.44 15.71 -8.85
C LEU A 137 -0.56 14.96 -7.51
N CYS A 138 -1.73 15.00 -6.87
CA CYS A 138 -2.01 14.23 -5.66
C CYS A 138 -1.85 12.72 -5.91
N GLN A 139 -2.27 12.23 -7.07
CA GLN A 139 -2.09 10.83 -7.45
C GLN A 139 -0.62 10.45 -7.56
N LEU A 140 0.21 11.28 -8.20
CA LEU A 140 1.65 11.04 -8.30
C LEU A 140 2.31 11.02 -6.92
N MET A 141 1.94 11.97 -6.05
CA MET A 141 2.43 12.01 -4.67
C MET A 141 2.03 10.76 -3.87
N SER A 142 0.76 10.33 -3.98
CA SER A 142 0.29 9.08 -3.37
C SER A 142 1.02 7.86 -3.92
N GLY A 143 1.29 7.81 -5.22
CA GLY A 143 2.10 6.77 -5.86
C GLY A 143 3.53 6.71 -5.30
N ILE A 144 4.17 7.86 -5.08
CA ILE A 144 5.50 7.94 -4.45
C ILE A 144 5.45 7.42 -3.01
N VAL A 145 4.45 7.83 -2.21
CA VAL A 145 4.28 7.33 -0.83
C VAL A 145 4.06 5.82 -0.83
N LEU A 146 3.26 5.30 -1.77
CA LEU A 146 3.03 3.87 -1.95
C LEU A 146 4.32 3.13 -2.29
N LEU A 147 5.16 3.66 -3.18
CA LEU A 147 6.46 3.06 -3.50
C LEU A 147 7.41 3.09 -2.30
N ILE A 148 7.54 4.24 -1.62
CA ILE A 148 8.40 4.39 -0.43
C ILE A 148 7.96 3.43 0.67
N GLY A 149 6.65 3.22 0.86
CA GLY A 149 6.12 2.23 1.81
C GLY A 149 6.29 0.78 1.34
N ALA A 150 6.08 0.52 0.05
CA ALA A 150 6.16 -0.82 -0.53
C ALA A 150 7.57 -1.41 -0.47
N PHE A 151 8.60 -0.64 -0.85
CA PHE A 151 9.95 -1.17 -0.95
C PHE A 151 10.49 -1.73 0.36
N PRO A 152 10.50 -1.01 1.49
CA PRO A 152 10.95 -1.54 2.78
C PRO A 152 10.11 -2.75 3.24
N LEU A 153 8.79 -2.69 3.04
CA LEU A 153 7.89 -3.79 3.42
C LEU A 153 8.12 -5.05 2.59
N LEU A 154 8.45 -4.93 1.30
CA LEU A 154 8.75 -6.07 0.43
C LEU A 154 10.19 -6.58 0.65
N ILE A 155 11.18 -5.69 0.73
CA ILE A 155 12.60 -6.03 0.92
C ILE A 155 12.82 -6.72 2.27
N SER A 156 12.21 -6.23 3.35
CA SER A 156 12.26 -6.86 4.68
C SER A 156 11.77 -8.32 4.65
N ARG A 157 10.97 -8.71 3.66
CA ARG A 157 10.38 -10.05 3.54
C ARG A 157 11.15 -10.95 2.57
N LEU A 158 11.79 -10.37 1.56
CA LEU A 158 12.71 -11.06 0.66
C LEU A 158 14.05 -11.38 1.34
N SER A 159 14.57 -10.52 2.22
CA SER A 159 15.87 -10.72 2.88
C SER A 159 15.93 -11.89 3.87
N THR A 160 14.79 -12.50 4.21
CA THR A 160 14.71 -13.66 5.12
C THR A 160 14.77 -15.01 4.38
N PHE A 161 15.09 -15.03 3.08
CA PHE A 161 15.39 -16.27 2.35
C PHE A 161 16.91 -16.52 2.37
N GLY A 162 17.43 -17.05 3.48
CA GLY A 162 18.84 -17.41 3.55
C GLY A 162 19.33 -17.77 4.94
N SER A 163 19.12 -19.03 5.33
CA SER A 163 20.06 -19.90 6.07
C SER A 163 19.32 -20.99 6.87
N PRO A 164 18.99 -22.12 6.23
CA PRO A 164 19.01 -23.39 6.96
C PRO A 164 20.21 -24.29 6.62
N ASP A 165 20.90 -24.11 5.48
CA ASP A 165 21.79 -25.17 4.97
C ASP A 165 23.31 -24.94 5.11
N ILE A 166 23.77 -23.73 5.49
CA ILE A 166 25.22 -23.49 5.60
C ILE A 166 25.79 -23.89 6.96
N GLN A 167 24.97 -24.01 8.02
CA GLN A 167 25.46 -24.43 9.34
C GLN A 167 25.66 -25.94 9.49
N GLN A 168 25.04 -26.79 8.66
CA GLN A 168 25.27 -28.24 8.72
C GLN A 168 26.55 -28.69 7.99
N VAL A 169 26.98 -27.96 6.95
CA VAL A 169 28.18 -28.33 6.16
C VAL A 169 29.49 -27.94 6.86
N VAL A 170 29.48 -26.92 7.73
CA VAL A 170 30.68 -26.48 8.47
C VAL A 170 30.90 -27.29 9.77
N ALA A 171 29.92 -28.06 10.22
CA ALA A 171 29.97 -28.82 11.47
C ALA A 171 30.62 -30.22 11.38
N LEU A 172 31.00 -30.69 10.19
CA LEU A 172 31.71 -31.96 9.99
C LEU A 172 32.82 -31.76 8.95
N PRO A 173 34.08 -31.57 9.37
CA PRO A 173 34.95 -32.73 9.58
C PRO A 173 36.04 -32.49 10.65
N ASN A 174 35.79 -32.87 11.91
CA ASN A 174 36.87 -33.04 12.91
C ASN A 174 36.65 -34.25 13.84
N ALA A 175 35.67 -35.10 13.56
CA ALA A 175 35.39 -36.30 14.35
C ALA A 175 36.15 -37.56 13.89
N LEU A 176 37.12 -37.43 12.98
CA LEU A 176 37.93 -38.54 12.44
C LEU A 176 39.43 -38.20 12.31
N ARG A 177 40.00 -37.52 13.32
CA ARG A 177 41.46 -37.45 13.51
C ARG A 177 41.82 -37.73 14.95
#